data_AF-A0A7K8TK69-F1
#
_entry.id   AF-A0A7K8TK69-F1
#
_cell.length_a   1.000
_cell.length_b   1.000
_cell.length_c   1.000
_cell.angle_alpha   90.00
_cell.angle_beta   90.00
_cell.angle_gamma   90.00
#
_symmetry.space_group_name_H-M   'P 1'
#
loop_
_entity.id
_entity.type
_entity.pdbx_description
1 polymer ?
#
loop_
_entity_poly.entity_id
_entity_poly.type
_entity_poly.pdbx_seq_one_letter_code
_entity_poly.pdbx_strand_id
1 'polypeptide(L)'
;PAAAPPPGRAVARRAMEAARRRLRTVGGARAWRSALLLLLAAALGGEAAEAEEPRSSRQRGDEQCHYYAGGQVYPGEAARLPVSDHSLHLSQAKISKPAPYWEGTAVINGEFKELKLTDYKGKYLVFFFYPLDFTFVCPTEIIAFSDRIEEFRAINTEVVACSVDSKFTHLAWINTPRKQGGLGPMKIPLLSDLTHQISKDYGVYLEDQGHTLRGLFIIDDKRILRQITMNDLPVGRSVDETLRLVQAFQYTDKHGEVCPAGWKPGSETV
;
A
#
# COMPACT_ATOMS: atom_id res chain seq x y z
N PRO A 1 47.20 -45.68 -24.30
CA PRO A 1 48.30 -44.87 -23.75
C PRO A 1 47.94 -43.37 -23.72
N ALA A 2 47.87 -42.85 -22.50
CA ALA A 2 47.81 -41.44 -22.07
C ALA A 2 46.64 -40.55 -22.54
N ALA A 3 45.65 -40.43 -21.66
CA ALA A 3 44.59 -39.42 -21.67
C ALA A 3 45.10 -38.03 -21.23
N ALA A 4 44.56 -36.96 -21.82
CA ALA A 4 44.86 -35.57 -21.50
C ALA A 4 44.28 -35.15 -20.12
N PRO A 5 44.94 -34.22 -19.38
CA PRO A 5 44.47 -33.79 -18.07
C PRO A 5 43.38 -32.71 -18.15
N PRO A 6 42.46 -32.61 -17.17
CA PRO A 6 41.33 -31.69 -17.23
C PRO A 6 41.69 -30.24 -16.84
N PRO A 7 40.99 -29.22 -17.37
CA PRO A 7 41.31 -27.81 -17.20
C PRO A 7 40.67 -27.25 -15.92
N GLY A 8 41.15 -27.65 -14.74
CA GLY A 8 40.58 -27.19 -13.46
C GLY A 8 41.46 -26.23 -12.65
N ARG A 9 42.80 -26.39 -12.73
CA ARG A 9 43.72 -25.76 -11.76
C ARG A 9 44.25 -24.39 -12.17
N ALA A 10 44.31 -24.07 -13.46
CA ALA A 10 44.84 -22.78 -13.94
C ALA A 10 43.86 -21.61 -13.72
N VAL A 11 42.56 -21.88 -13.82
CA VAL A 11 41.49 -20.88 -13.62
C VAL A 11 41.34 -20.52 -12.14
N ALA A 12 41.38 -21.52 -11.25
CA ALA A 12 41.34 -21.31 -9.80
C ALA A 12 42.53 -20.48 -9.26
N ARG A 13 43.72 -20.67 -9.84
CA ARG A 13 44.94 -19.96 -9.44
C ARG A 13 44.90 -18.48 -9.84
N ARG A 14 44.35 -18.16 -11.02
CA ARG A 14 44.13 -16.77 -11.48
C ARG A 14 43.05 -16.04 -10.67
N ALA A 15 41.99 -16.74 -10.26
CA ALA A 15 40.94 -16.18 -9.39
C ALA A 15 41.47 -15.83 -7.99
N MET A 16 42.35 -16.67 -7.41
CA MET A 16 42.96 -16.42 -6.11
C MET A 16 43.94 -15.23 -6.11
N GLU A 17 44.72 -15.04 -7.18
CA GLU A 17 45.62 -13.87 -7.30
C GLU A 17 44.84 -12.55 -7.49
N ALA A 18 43.73 -12.58 -8.22
CA ALA A 18 42.84 -11.42 -8.38
C ALA A 18 42.15 -11.04 -7.05
N ALA A 19 41.71 -12.04 -6.27
CA ALA A 19 41.16 -11.81 -4.92
C ALA A 19 42.22 -11.25 -3.95
N ARG A 20 43.46 -11.77 -3.97
CA ARG A 20 44.57 -11.24 -3.16
C ARG A 20 44.94 -9.79 -3.48
N ARG A 21 44.81 -9.36 -4.75
CA ARG A 21 45.05 -7.96 -5.14
C ARG A 21 43.94 -7.00 -4.67
N ARG A 22 42.68 -7.45 -4.67
CA ARG A 22 41.53 -6.65 -4.17
C ARG A 22 41.46 -6.58 -2.64
N LEU A 23 42.04 -7.54 -1.92
CA LEU A 23 42.09 -7.55 -0.46
C LEU A 23 43.19 -6.66 0.16
N ARG A 24 44.11 -6.09 -0.64
CA ARG A 24 45.11 -5.10 -0.15
C ARG A 24 44.61 -3.66 -0.12
N THR A 25 43.45 -3.36 -0.71
CA THR A 25 42.95 -1.99 -0.90
C THR A 25 41.80 -1.60 0.02
N VAL A 26 41.30 -2.49 0.87
CA VAL A 26 40.18 -2.20 1.78
C VAL A 26 40.61 -2.54 3.20
N GLY A 27 41.11 -1.52 3.91
CA GLY A 27 41.31 -1.59 5.36
C GLY A 27 39.97 -1.66 6.07
N GLY A 28 39.76 -2.69 6.90
CA GLY A 28 38.55 -2.80 7.71
C GLY A 28 38.38 -4.18 8.35
N ALA A 29 38.78 -4.30 9.62
CA ALA A 29 38.80 -5.53 10.41
C ALA A 29 37.42 -6.11 10.81
N ARG A 30 36.36 -5.91 10.02
CA ARG A 30 35.00 -6.45 10.30
C ARG A 30 34.47 -7.44 9.26
N ALA A 31 35.18 -7.68 8.17
CA ALA A 31 34.78 -8.63 7.12
C ALA A 31 35.26 -10.10 7.34
N TRP A 32 35.89 -10.40 8.47
CA TRP A 32 36.55 -11.70 8.70
C TRP A 32 35.68 -12.82 9.29
N ARG A 33 34.50 -12.51 9.85
CA ARG A 33 33.65 -13.54 10.48
C ARG A 33 32.67 -14.21 9.50
N SER A 34 32.24 -13.51 8.46
CA SER A 34 31.21 -14.02 7.53
C SER A 34 31.79 -14.84 6.38
N ALA A 35 33.05 -14.60 5.99
CA ALA A 35 33.72 -15.33 4.91
C ALA A 35 34.24 -16.72 5.35
N LEU A 36 34.45 -16.93 6.65
CA LEU A 36 34.93 -18.22 7.19
C LEU A 36 33.78 -19.24 7.34
N LEU A 37 32.54 -18.79 7.57
CA LEU A 37 31.37 -19.68 7.63
C LEU A 37 30.94 -20.21 6.26
N LEU A 38 31.10 -19.41 5.20
CA LEU A 38 30.75 -19.81 3.83
C LEU A 38 31.77 -20.76 3.18
N LEU A 39 32.98 -20.86 3.72
CA LEU A 39 34.00 -21.81 3.28
C LEU A 39 33.95 -23.17 4.02
N LEU A 40 33.30 -23.24 5.18
CA LEU A 40 33.07 -24.51 5.89
C LEU A 40 31.86 -25.29 5.33
N ALA A 41 30.85 -24.60 4.79
CA ALA A 41 29.66 -25.24 4.22
C ALA A 41 29.92 -25.94 2.87
N ALA A 42 31.04 -25.66 2.21
CA ALA A 42 31.40 -26.26 0.91
C ALA A 42 32.35 -27.47 1.01
N ALA A 43 32.74 -27.88 2.23
CA ALA A 43 33.69 -28.97 2.47
C ALA A 43 33.06 -30.24 3.08
N LEU A 44 31.75 -30.26 3.33
CA LEU A 44 31.02 -31.42 3.82
C LEU A 44 29.88 -31.77 2.85
N GLY A 45 30.26 -32.31 1.69
CA GLY A 45 29.36 -33.10 0.87
C GLY A 45 29.41 -34.56 1.34
N GLY A 46 28.26 -35.12 1.68
CA GLY A 46 28.13 -36.51 2.14
C GLY A 46 26.68 -36.99 2.17
N GLU A 47 26.33 -37.75 1.13
CA GLU A 47 25.37 -38.86 1.02
C GLU A 47 23.88 -38.71 1.32
N ALA A 48 23.11 -39.08 0.29
CA ALA A 48 21.70 -39.41 0.32
C ALA A 48 21.47 -40.80 0.97
N ALA A 49 20.39 -40.92 1.72
CA ALA A 49 19.84 -42.21 2.14
C ALA A 49 18.31 -42.18 2.02
N GLU A 50 17.80 -43.04 1.14
CA GLU A 50 16.39 -43.46 1.07
C GLU A 50 16.08 -44.42 2.22
N ALA A 51 14.87 -44.33 2.80
CA ALA A 51 14.26 -45.40 3.57
C ALA A 51 12.72 -45.26 3.58
N GLU A 52 12.05 -46.40 3.45
CA GLU A 52 10.65 -46.66 3.07
C GLU A 52 9.55 -46.28 4.08
N GLU A 53 8.34 -46.07 3.55
CA GLU A 53 7.05 -46.16 4.27
C GLU A 53 6.73 -47.60 4.74
N PRO A 54 5.84 -47.76 5.74
CA PRO A 54 4.83 -48.80 5.66
C PRO A 54 3.40 -48.23 5.67
N ARG A 55 2.62 -48.57 4.65
CA ARG A 55 1.16 -48.46 4.64
C ARG A 55 0.55 -49.57 5.50
N SER A 56 -0.47 -49.23 6.30
CA SER A 56 -1.76 -49.96 6.37
C SER A 56 -2.54 -49.61 7.65
N SER A 57 -3.66 -48.91 7.51
CA SER A 57 -4.99 -49.51 7.69
C SER A 57 -6.10 -48.45 7.57
N ARG A 58 -7.06 -48.73 6.68
CA ARG A 58 -8.36 -48.06 6.65
C ARG A 58 -9.20 -48.58 7.81
N GLN A 59 -9.79 -47.70 8.60
CA GLN A 59 -11.10 -47.93 9.20
C GLN A 59 -11.98 -46.70 9.00
N ARG A 60 -13.21 -46.99 8.60
CA ARG A 60 -14.29 -46.09 8.21
C ARG A 60 -15.43 -46.39 9.17
N GLY A 61 -15.99 -45.36 9.80
CA GLY A 61 -17.18 -45.44 10.66
C GLY A 61 -16.91 -44.94 12.08
N ASP A 62 -17.30 -43.71 12.37
CA ASP A 62 -18.52 -43.48 13.16
C ASP A 62 -18.86 -41.97 13.17
N GLU A 63 -20.04 -41.66 12.64
CA GLU A 63 -20.74 -40.40 12.86
C GLU A 63 -21.18 -40.36 14.33
N GLN A 64 -20.55 -39.50 15.13
CA GLN A 64 -21.12 -39.12 16.41
C GLN A 64 -21.01 -37.61 16.59
N CYS A 65 -22.10 -36.91 16.26
CA CYS A 65 -22.28 -35.50 16.60
C CYS A 65 -22.35 -35.36 18.12
N HIS A 66 -21.26 -34.95 18.74
CA HIS A 66 -21.25 -34.56 20.15
C HIS A 66 -21.56 -33.06 20.27
N TYR A 67 -22.78 -32.76 20.71
CA TYR A 67 -23.14 -31.43 21.20
C TYR A 67 -22.69 -31.32 22.66
N TYR A 68 -21.61 -30.58 22.92
CA TYR A 68 -21.25 -30.15 24.27
C TYR A 68 -21.47 -28.64 24.37
N ALA A 69 -22.39 -28.26 25.26
CA ALA A 69 -22.62 -26.89 25.66
C ALA A 69 -21.34 -26.30 26.30
N GLY A 70 -20.86 -25.18 25.75
CA GLY A 70 -19.70 -24.43 26.26
C GLY A 70 -18.54 -24.42 25.28
N GLY A 71 -18.55 -23.45 24.37
CA GLY A 71 -17.58 -23.37 23.27
C GLY A 71 -16.16 -23.04 23.68
N GLN A 72 -15.21 -23.69 23.00
CA GLN A 72 -13.93 -23.15 22.53
C GLN A 72 -13.41 -24.10 21.42
N VAL A 73 -13.09 -23.56 20.25
CA VAL A 73 -12.86 -24.32 18.99
C VAL A 73 -11.38 -24.67 18.74
N TYR A 74 -10.45 -24.33 19.64
CA TYR A 74 -9.04 -24.70 19.48
C TYR A 74 -8.39 -25.12 20.81
N PRO A 75 -7.69 -26.26 20.86
CA PRO A 75 -7.02 -26.70 22.07
C PRO A 75 -5.61 -26.08 22.19
N GLY A 76 -5.27 -25.65 23.40
CA GLY A 76 -3.89 -25.69 23.89
C GLY A 76 -3.13 -24.37 23.92
N GLU A 77 -2.92 -23.91 25.15
CA GLU A 77 -1.97 -22.88 25.59
C GLU A 77 -2.36 -21.42 25.33
N ALA A 78 -3.02 -20.86 26.34
CA ALA A 78 -2.84 -19.46 26.72
C ALA A 78 -1.37 -19.23 27.12
N ALA A 79 -0.46 -19.29 26.15
CA ALA A 79 0.75 -18.48 26.19
C ALA A 79 0.24 -17.04 26.31
N ARG A 80 0.37 -16.46 27.52
CA ARG A 80 0.15 -15.05 27.74
C ARG A 80 1.13 -14.32 26.82
N LEU A 81 0.69 -13.99 25.61
CA LEU A 81 1.36 -13.03 24.76
C LEU A 81 1.57 -11.78 25.62
N PRO A 82 2.77 -11.17 25.61
CA PRO A 82 3.00 -9.95 26.37
C PRO A 82 1.94 -8.93 25.97
N VAL A 83 1.34 -8.27 26.95
CA VAL A 83 0.22 -7.32 26.82
C VAL A 83 0.71 -5.99 26.21
N SER A 84 1.54 -6.05 25.18
CA SER A 84 2.23 -4.91 24.56
C SER A 84 1.84 -4.64 23.11
N ASP A 85 0.93 -5.41 22.49
CA ASP A 85 0.60 -5.25 21.06
C ASP A 85 -0.87 -4.88 20.76
N HIS A 86 -1.57 -4.25 21.71
CA HIS A 86 -2.84 -3.57 21.39
C HIS A 86 -2.58 -2.11 21.06
N SER A 87 -2.06 -1.83 19.85
CA SER A 87 -2.01 -0.45 19.35
C SER A 87 -3.43 0.00 18.99
N LEU A 88 -4.00 0.93 19.76
CA LEU A 88 -5.27 1.54 19.42
C LEU A 88 -5.12 2.38 18.15
N HIS A 89 -5.79 1.98 17.08
CA HIS A 89 -5.93 2.81 15.89
C HIS A 89 -7.09 3.79 16.08
N LEU A 90 -6.77 5.07 16.24
CA LEU A 90 -7.74 6.14 16.44
C LEU A 90 -7.98 6.88 15.12
N SER A 91 -9.25 7.10 14.78
CA SER A 91 -9.65 7.89 13.62
C SER A 91 -10.98 8.59 13.90
N GLN A 92 -11.14 9.80 13.37
CA GLN A 92 -12.42 10.51 13.38
C GLN A 92 -13.29 10.10 12.18
N ALA A 93 -12.70 9.52 11.13
CA ALA A 93 -13.39 9.10 9.93
C ALA A 93 -14.30 7.90 10.20
N LYS A 94 -15.62 8.10 10.10
CA LYS A 94 -16.64 7.08 10.31
C LYS A 94 -17.63 7.12 9.14
N ILE A 95 -17.77 6.00 8.43
CA ILE A 95 -18.78 5.87 7.37
C ILE A 95 -20.16 6.17 7.97
N SER A 96 -21.03 6.83 7.19
CA SER A 96 -22.36 7.35 7.57
C SER A 96 -22.37 8.57 8.51
N LYS A 97 -21.20 9.07 8.92
CA LYS A 97 -21.07 10.29 9.72
C LYS A 97 -20.46 11.43 8.89
N PRO A 98 -20.59 12.69 9.33
CA PRO A 98 -19.88 13.80 8.70
C PRO A 98 -18.38 13.50 8.61
N ALA A 99 -17.79 13.74 7.44
CA ALA A 99 -16.35 13.57 7.26
C ALA A 99 -15.57 14.55 8.17
N PRO A 100 -14.41 14.14 8.73
CA PRO A 100 -13.60 15.02 9.55
C PRO A 100 -13.24 16.31 8.80
N TYR A 101 -13.43 17.45 9.45
CA TYR A 101 -13.14 18.75 8.85
C TYR A 101 -11.64 18.90 8.60
N TRP A 102 -11.30 19.56 7.49
CA TRP A 102 -9.94 19.95 7.19
C TRP A 102 -9.91 21.31 6.49
N GLU A 103 -8.80 22.01 6.69
CA GLU A 103 -8.40 23.21 5.97
C GLU A 103 -6.89 23.23 5.83
N GLY A 104 -6.38 23.77 4.73
CA GLY A 104 -4.96 23.92 4.52
C GLY A 104 -4.63 24.56 3.18
N THR A 105 -3.34 24.85 2.98
CA THR A 105 -2.88 25.39 1.71
C THR A 105 -2.71 24.28 0.68
N ALA A 106 -3.31 24.46 -0.50
CA ALA A 106 -3.15 23.61 -1.66
C ALA A 106 -2.47 24.34 -2.83
N VAL A 107 -1.86 23.58 -3.74
CA VAL A 107 -1.43 24.08 -5.05
C VAL A 107 -2.56 23.85 -6.04
N ILE A 108 -3.09 24.94 -6.62
CA ILE A 108 -4.18 24.92 -7.60
C ILE A 108 -3.76 25.77 -8.79
N ASN A 109 -3.67 25.17 -9.98
CA ASN A 109 -3.22 25.84 -11.20
C ASN A 109 -1.86 26.56 -11.06
N GLY A 110 -0.95 25.99 -10.26
CA GLY A 110 0.38 26.56 -9.99
C GLY A 110 0.41 27.68 -8.94
N GLU A 111 -0.73 28.02 -8.34
CA GLU A 111 -0.84 29.04 -7.29
C GLU A 111 -1.12 28.41 -5.93
N PHE A 112 -0.66 29.05 -4.85
CA PHE A 112 -1.00 28.67 -3.49
C PHE A 112 -2.36 29.24 -3.11
N LYS A 113 -3.30 28.38 -2.71
CA LYS A 113 -4.65 28.77 -2.27
C LYS A 113 -5.03 28.03 -1.01
N GLU A 114 -5.73 28.70 -0.11
CA GLU A 114 -6.38 28.05 1.02
C GLU A 114 -7.59 27.26 0.50
N LEU A 115 -7.71 26.02 0.95
CA LEU A 115 -8.75 25.09 0.56
C LEU A 115 -9.35 24.44 1.81
N LYS A 116 -10.68 24.30 1.83
CA LYS A 116 -11.42 23.73 2.96
C LYS A 116 -12.39 22.67 2.50
N LEU A 117 -12.69 21.70 3.37
CA LEU A 117 -13.72 20.69 3.08
C LEU A 117 -15.08 21.32 2.75
N THR A 118 -15.41 22.46 3.37
CA THR A 118 -16.68 23.17 3.17
C THR A 118 -16.84 23.76 1.78
N ASP A 119 -15.74 23.97 1.04
CA ASP A 119 -15.78 24.55 -0.31
C ASP A 119 -16.41 23.59 -1.33
N TYR A 120 -16.47 22.31 -0.98
CA TYR A 120 -17.06 21.23 -1.79
C TYR A 120 -18.52 20.94 -1.46
N LYS A 121 -19.20 21.80 -0.68
CA LYS A 121 -20.62 21.62 -0.35
C LYS A 121 -21.46 21.57 -1.63
N GLY A 122 -22.36 20.58 -1.71
CA GLY A 122 -23.22 20.38 -2.88
C GLY A 122 -22.55 19.60 -4.02
N LYS A 123 -21.31 19.15 -3.85
CA LYS A 123 -20.59 18.26 -4.77
C LYS A 123 -20.15 17.01 -4.05
N TYR A 124 -20.06 15.90 -4.77
CA TYR A 124 -19.31 14.75 -4.27
C TYR A 124 -17.81 15.08 -4.28
N LEU A 125 -17.06 14.51 -3.34
CA LEU A 125 -15.63 14.71 -3.21
C LEU A 125 -14.93 13.37 -3.04
N VAL A 126 -14.00 13.07 -3.94
CA VAL A 126 -12.99 12.04 -3.75
C VAL A 126 -11.77 12.70 -3.11
N PHE A 127 -11.54 12.41 -1.82
CA PHE A 127 -10.41 12.91 -1.08
C PHE A 127 -9.44 11.77 -0.80
N PHE A 128 -8.21 11.86 -1.30
CA PHE A 128 -7.27 10.75 -1.18
C PHE A 128 -5.88 11.21 -0.74
N PHE A 129 -5.25 10.36 0.07
CA PHE A 129 -3.90 10.53 0.56
C PHE A 129 -2.93 9.70 -0.26
N TYR A 130 -1.71 10.20 -0.41
CA TYR A 130 -0.58 9.44 -0.94
C TYR A 130 0.63 9.63 -0.02
N PRO A 131 1.55 8.64 0.02
CA PRO A 131 2.68 8.67 0.95
C PRO A 131 3.53 9.94 0.87
N LEU A 132 4.22 10.15 -0.26
CA LEU A 132 5.25 11.19 -0.41
C LEU A 132 5.41 11.65 -1.86
N ASP A 133 5.75 12.92 -2.04
CA ASP A 133 6.22 13.51 -3.29
C ASP A 133 7.54 12.84 -3.77
N PHE A 134 7.79 12.89 -5.09
CA PHE A 134 9.00 12.34 -5.73
C PHE A 134 9.27 10.84 -5.47
N THR A 135 8.22 10.05 -5.28
CA THR A 135 8.28 8.59 -5.15
C THR A 135 7.70 7.86 -6.37
N PHE A 136 7.51 6.54 -6.30
CA PHE A 136 7.27 5.70 -7.49
C PHE A 136 5.80 5.54 -7.88
N VAL A 137 4.95 5.06 -6.97
CA VAL A 137 3.53 4.76 -7.28
C VAL A 137 2.67 6.02 -7.20
N CYS A 138 2.97 6.93 -6.27
CA CYS A 138 2.22 8.17 -6.05
C CYS A 138 1.97 9.00 -7.31
N PRO A 139 2.98 9.30 -8.18
CA PRO A 139 2.73 10.09 -9.38
C PRO A 139 1.76 9.39 -10.34
N THR A 140 1.79 8.06 -10.42
CA THR A 140 0.89 7.30 -11.31
C THR A 140 -0.57 7.47 -10.93
N GLU A 141 -0.88 7.49 -9.63
CA GLU A 141 -2.25 7.67 -9.12
C GLU A 141 -2.75 9.10 -9.36
N ILE A 142 -1.93 10.09 -8.98
CA ILE A 142 -2.28 11.52 -9.11
C ILE A 142 -2.49 11.88 -10.59
N ILE A 143 -1.60 11.40 -11.47
CA ILE A 143 -1.73 11.60 -12.92
C ILE A 143 -3.01 10.95 -13.45
N ALA A 144 -3.30 9.70 -13.05
CA ALA A 144 -4.49 8.99 -13.53
C ALA A 144 -5.80 9.72 -13.15
N PHE A 145 -5.91 10.23 -11.93
CA PHE A 145 -7.04 11.06 -11.52
C PHE A 145 -7.06 12.42 -12.22
N SER A 146 -5.90 13.09 -12.37
CA SER A 146 -5.81 14.39 -13.03
C SER A 146 -6.18 14.30 -14.52
N ASP A 147 -5.78 13.25 -15.22
CA ASP A 147 -6.06 13.08 -16.65
C ASP A 147 -7.53 12.76 -16.90
N ARG A 148 -8.18 12.04 -15.97
CA ARG A 148 -9.60 11.62 -16.02
C ARG A 148 -10.55 12.49 -15.20
N ILE A 149 -10.10 13.64 -14.68
CA ILE A 149 -10.89 14.50 -13.79
C ILE A 149 -12.23 14.93 -14.40
N GLU A 150 -12.30 15.06 -15.73
CA GLU A 150 -13.52 15.46 -16.43
C GLU A 150 -14.65 14.42 -16.30
N GLU A 151 -14.32 13.13 -16.15
CA GLU A 151 -15.31 12.08 -15.89
C GLU A 151 -15.99 12.27 -14.53
N PHE A 152 -15.23 12.72 -13.52
CA PHE A 152 -15.77 13.05 -12.18
C PHE A 152 -16.57 14.35 -12.20
N ARG A 153 -16.04 15.40 -12.87
CA ARG A 153 -16.73 16.69 -12.97
C ARG A 153 -18.05 16.60 -13.72
N ALA A 154 -18.14 15.73 -14.74
CA ALA A 154 -19.37 15.48 -15.48
C ALA A 154 -20.51 14.93 -14.59
N ILE A 155 -20.18 14.24 -13.50
CA ILE A 155 -21.13 13.74 -12.50
C ILE A 155 -21.09 14.54 -11.20
N ASN A 156 -20.78 15.85 -11.26
CA ASN A 156 -20.75 16.76 -10.12
C ASN A 156 -19.85 16.27 -8.95
N THR A 157 -18.69 15.72 -9.29
CA THR A 157 -17.69 15.22 -8.34
C THR A 157 -16.34 15.90 -8.56
N GLU A 158 -15.69 16.31 -7.48
CA GLU A 158 -14.31 16.82 -7.51
C GLU A 158 -13.34 15.83 -6.86
N VAL A 159 -12.05 16.01 -7.13
CA VAL A 159 -10.98 15.16 -6.61
C VAL A 159 -9.90 16.04 -5.97
N VAL A 160 -9.45 15.67 -4.77
CA VAL A 160 -8.35 16.34 -4.05
C VAL A 160 -7.35 15.29 -3.58
N ALA A 161 -6.07 15.53 -3.87
CA ALA A 161 -4.97 14.70 -3.37
C ALA A 161 -4.29 15.39 -2.19
N CYS A 162 -3.81 14.63 -1.21
CA CYS A 162 -3.13 15.15 -0.03
C CYS A 162 -1.92 14.31 0.37
N SER A 163 -0.84 14.95 0.81
CA SER A 163 0.26 14.29 1.54
C SER A 163 0.80 15.21 2.63
N VAL A 164 1.77 14.70 3.39
CA VAL A 164 2.47 15.46 4.44
C VAL A 164 3.52 16.44 3.89
N ASP A 165 3.74 16.45 2.58
CA ASP A 165 4.73 17.32 1.96
C ASP A 165 4.30 18.79 1.97
N SER A 166 5.27 19.70 1.86
CA SER A 166 4.99 21.14 1.80
C SER A 166 4.39 21.55 0.45
N LYS A 167 3.56 22.59 0.44
CA LYS A 167 3.10 23.26 -0.79
C LYS A 167 4.21 23.65 -1.77
N PHE A 168 5.41 23.96 -1.26
CA PHE A 168 6.57 24.27 -2.10
C PHE A 168 7.09 23.02 -2.82
N THR A 169 7.14 21.89 -2.14
CA THR A 169 7.50 20.58 -2.71
C THR A 169 6.50 20.18 -3.78
N HIS A 170 5.20 20.33 -3.52
CA HIS A 170 4.15 20.09 -4.50
C HIS A 170 4.34 20.90 -5.77
N LEU A 171 4.59 22.22 -5.65
CA LEU A 171 4.82 23.08 -6.81
C LEU A 171 6.07 22.67 -7.59
N ALA A 172 7.16 22.32 -6.89
CA ALA A 172 8.36 21.80 -7.54
C ALA A 172 8.09 20.49 -8.29
N TRP A 173 7.26 19.61 -7.74
CA TRP A 173 6.92 18.33 -8.35
C TRP A 173 5.98 18.46 -9.56
N ILE A 174 5.03 19.41 -9.50
CA ILE A 174 4.21 19.84 -10.64
C ILE A 174 5.08 20.37 -11.78
N ASN A 175 6.09 21.19 -11.45
CA ASN A 175 7.02 21.76 -12.43
C ASN A 175 8.02 20.73 -13.01
N THR A 176 8.12 19.55 -12.39
CA THR A 176 8.99 18.48 -12.87
C THR A 176 8.28 17.71 -14.02
N PRO A 177 8.92 17.50 -15.18
CA PRO A 177 8.32 16.75 -16.27
C PRO A 177 8.00 15.30 -15.91
N ARG A 178 6.88 14.75 -16.43
CA ARG A 178 6.48 13.35 -16.22
C ARG A 178 7.57 12.33 -16.60
N LYS A 179 8.37 12.63 -17.62
CA LYS A 179 9.50 11.77 -18.06
C LYS A 179 10.61 11.64 -17.00
N GLN A 180 10.66 12.55 -16.03
CA GLN A 180 11.63 12.55 -14.93
C GLN A 180 10.98 12.13 -13.59
N GLY A 181 9.79 11.54 -13.62
CA GLY A 181 9.05 11.16 -12.41
C GLY A 181 8.28 12.32 -11.74
N GLY A 182 8.12 13.45 -12.45
CA GLY A 182 7.27 14.55 -12.02
C GLY A 182 5.79 14.37 -12.38
N LEU A 183 4.96 15.34 -12.03
CA LEU A 183 3.52 15.31 -12.33
C LEU A 183 3.19 16.03 -13.65
N GLY A 184 3.91 17.10 -13.98
CA GLY A 184 3.51 18.03 -15.04
C GLY A 184 2.26 18.85 -14.65
N PRO A 185 1.61 19.53 -15.61
CA PRO A 185 0.42 20.33 -15.35
C PRO A 185 -0.70 19.51 -14.71
N MET A 186 -1.15 19.91 -13.51
CA MET A 186 -2.19 19.23 -12.74
C MET A 186 -3.53 19.96 -12.82
N LYS A 187 -4.62 19.19 -12.90
CA LYS A 187 -6.00 19.70 -12.94
C LYS A 187 -6.76 19.49 -11.62
N ILE A 188 -6.13 18.83 -10.65
CA ILE A 188 -6.65 18.57 -9.31
C ILE A 188 -5.78 19.30 -8.27
N PRO A 189 -6.36 19.76 -7.15
CA PRO A 189 -5.60 20.36 -6.06
C PRO A 189 -4.67 19.34 -5.38
N LEU A 190 -3.46 19.78 -5.02
CA LEU A 190 -2.56 19.06 -4.12
C LEU A 190 -2.51 19.79 -2.77
N LEU A 191 -3.11 19.19 -1.75
CA LEU A 191 -3.24 19.72 -0.39
C LEU A 191 -2.04 19.29 0.48
N SER A 192 -1.43 20.27 1.16
CA SER A 192 -0.32 20.05 2.08
C SER A 192 -0.81 19.86 3.51
N ASP A 193 -0.45 18.73 4.13
CA ASP A 193 -0.72 18.40 5.54
C ASP A 193 0.57 18.33 6.36
N LEU A 194 1.33 19.42 6.37
CA LEU A 194 2.64 19.47 7.02
C LEU A 194 2.60 19.23 8.54
N THR A 195 1.45 19.43 9.18
CA THR A 195 1.25 19.20 10.62
C THR A 195 0.79 17.78 10.95
N HIS A 196 0.49 16.98 9.92
CA HIS A 196 -0.03 15.61 9.99
C HIS A 196 -1.43 15.51 10.64
N GLN A 197 -2.07 16.64 10.93
CA GLN A 197 -3.33 16.68 11.66
C GLN A 197 -4.44 16.07 10.80
N ILE A 198 -4.48 16.42 9.51
CA ILE A 198 -5.50 15.92 8.58
C ILE A 198 -5.33 14.40 8.41
N SER A 199 -4.09 13.94 8.23
CA SER A 199 -3.76 12.52 8.11
C SER A 199 -4.12 11.70 9.34
N LYS A 200 -3.92 12.27 10.54
CA LYS A 200 -4.31 11.65 11.82
C LYS A 200 -5.82 11.63 12.01
N ASP A 201 -6.53 12.71 11.69
CA ASP A 201 -7.99 12.78 11.81
C ASP A 201 -8.69 11.78 10.88
N TYR A 202 -8.12 11.53 9.70
CA TYR A 202 -8.59 10.52 8.76
C TYR A 202 -8.07 9.10 9.06
N GLY A 203 -7.14 8.92 10.01
CA GLY A 203 -6.62 7.60 10.40
C GLY A 203 -5.72 6.95 9.35
N VAL A 204 -5.00 7.73 8.54
CA VAL A 204 -4.13 7.21 7.47
C VAL A 204 -2.65 7.42 7.76
N TYR A 205 -2.32 8.08 8.87
CA TYR A 205 -0.94 8.39 9.24
C TYR A 205 -0.23 7.17 9.85
N LEU A 206 0.98 6.89 9.38
CA LEU A 206 1.88 5.87 9.90
C LEU A 206 2.89 6.53 10.86
N GLU A 207 2.65 6.38 12.17
CA GLU A 207 3.47 7.03 13.20
C GLU A 207 4.95 6.61 13.17
N ASP A 208 5.24 5.39 12.71
CA ASP A 208 6.58 4.84 12.55
C ASP A 208 7.35 5.39 11.33
N GLN A 209 6.63 5.83 10.29
CA GLN A 209 7.22 6.25 9.01
C GLN A 209 7.14 7.75 8.76
N GLY A 210 6.28 8.47 9.48
CA GLY A 210 6.17 9.92 9.34
C GLY A 210 5.38 10.39 8.12
N HIS A 211 4.62 9.50 7.47
CA HIS A 211 3.81 9.81 6.29
C HIS A 211 2.54 8.96 6.25
N THR A 212 1.73 9.10 5.20
CA THR A 212 0.45 8.37 5.09
C THR A 212 0.61 7.02 4.37
N LEU A 213 -0.33 6.11 4.62
CA LEU A 213 -0.65 5.02 3.70
C LEU A 213 -1.56 5.51 2.56
N ARG A 214 -1.93 4.62 1.62
CA ARG A 214 -2.79 4.98 0.48
C ARG A 214 -4.27 4.95 0.85
N GLY A 215 -4.75 6.00 1.53
CA GLY A 215 -6.16 6.15 1.92
C GLY A 215 -6.96 6.94 0.88
N LEU A 216 -8.18 6.50 0.54
CA LEU A 216 -9.13 7.21 -0.33
C LEU A 216 -10.50 7.23 0.34
N PHE A 217 -11.15 8.39 0.29
CA PHE A 217 -12.43 8.67 0.93
C PHE A 217 -13.39 9.23 -0.11
N ILE A 218 -14.61 8.68 -0.17
CA ILE A 218 -15.71 9.25 -0.97
C ILE A 218 -16.68 9.94 -0.02
N ILE A 219 -16.85 11.23 -0.21
CA ILE A 219 -17.67 12.12 0.61
C ILE A 219 -18.81 12.65 -0.27
N ASP A 220 -20.05 12.57 0.21
CA ASP A 220 -21.21 13.03 -0.56
C ASP A 220 -21.42 14.56 -0.53
N ASP A 221 -22.43 15.04 -1.25
CA ASP A 221 -22.83 16.45 -1.37
C ASP A 221 -23.24 17.09 -0.03
N LYS A 222 -23.59 16.26 0.97
CA LYS A 222 -23.93 16.64 2.35
C LYS A 222 -22.74 16.54 3.30
N ARG A 223 -21.56 16.19 2.78
CA ARG A 223 -20.30 15.95 3.50
C ARG A 223 -20.34 14.76 4.44
N ILE A 224 -21.18 13.76 4.14
CA ILE A 224 -21.20 12.48 4.85
C ILE A 224 -20.19 11.54 4.17
N LEU A 225 -19.37 10.89 4.98
CA LEU A 225 -18.42 9.91 4.50
C LEU A 225 -19.15 8.62 4.08
N ARG A 226 -19.01 8.23 2.81
CA ARG A 226 -19.72 7.08 2.22
C ARG A 226 -18.82 5.85 2.04
N GLN A 227 -17.54 6.06 1.77
CA GLN A 227 -16.62 4.98 1.45
C GLN A 227 -15.21 5.27 1.93
N ILE A 228 -14.49 4.23 2.36
CA ILE A 228 -13.07 4.27 2.72
C ILE A 228 -12.37 3.12 2.01
N THR A 229 -11.32 3.42 1.25
CA THR A 229 -10.38 2.46 0.69
C THR A 229 -9.00 2.72 1.29
N MET A 230 -8.35 1.69 1.85
CA MET A 230 -7.00 1.80 2.38
C MET A 230 -6.14 0.70 1.76
N ASN A 231 -5.09 1.09 1.06
CA ASN A 231 -4.11 0.18 0.49
C ASN A 231 -2.78 0.31 1.24
N ASP A 232 -2.05 -0.81 1.31
CA ASP A 232 -0.65 -0.80 1.68
C ASP A 232 0.20 -0.08 0.60
N LEU A 233 1.41 0.33 0.96
CA LEU A 233 2.31 1.17 0.18
C LEU A 233 2.63 0.65 -1.24
N PRO A 234 2.85 -0.65 -1.50
CA PRO A 234 3.30 -1.10 -2.82
C PRO A 234 2.19 -1.22 -3.87
N VAL A 235 0.91 -1.11 -3.49
CA VAL A 235 -0.23 -1.36 -4.39
C VAL A 235 -1.05 -0.10 -4.65
N GLY A 236 -1.03 0.38 -5.89
CA GLY A 236 -1.84 1.53 -6.33
C GLY A 236 -3.35 1.24 -6.37
N ARG A 237 -4.15 2.31 -6.35
CA ARG A 237 -5.62 2.28 -6.43
C ARG A 237 -6.14 2.30 -7.87
N SER A 238 -7.44 1.99 -8.03
CA SER A 238 -8.13 2.01 -9.31
C SER A 238 -9.05 3.22 -9.45
N VAL A 239 -8.85 4.01 -10.50
CA VAL A 239 -9.74 5.13 -10.87
C VAL A 239 -11.10 4.62 -11.32
N ASP A 240 -11.15 3.48 -12.03
CA ASP A 240 -12.40 2.89 -12.52
C ASP A 240 -13.31 2.44 -11.40
N GLU A 241 -12.75 1.83 -10.36
CA GLU A 241 -13.53 1.42 -9.19
C GLU A 241 -14.02 2.63 -8.40
N THR A 242 -13.18 3.66 -8.27
CA THR A 242 -13.57 4.91 -7.61
C THR A 242 -14.75 5.57 -8.35
N LEU A 243 -14.68 5.64 -9.68
CA LEU A 243 -15.75 6.20 -10.51
C LEU A 243 -17.05 5.38 -10.39
N ARG A 244 -16.95 4.04 -10.42
CA ARG A 244 -18.09 3.13 -10.24
C ARG A 244 -18.77 3.34 -8.90
N LEU A 245 -18.01 3.47 -7.82
CA LEU A 245 -18.53 3.70 -6.48
C LEU A 245 -19.25 5.04 -6.36
N VAL A 246 -18.68 6.13 -6.91
CA VAL A 246 -19.35 7.44 -6.95
C VAL A 246 -20.68 7.35 -7.69
N GLN A 247 -20.70 6.72 -8.87
CA GLN A 247 -21.93 6.52 -9.66
C GLN A 247 -22.98 5.71 -8.90
N ALA A 248 -22.56 4.66 -8.18
CA ALA A 248 -23.45 3.82 -7.39
C ALA A 248 -24.10 4.63 -6.24
N PHE A 249 -23.31 5.38 -5.46
CA PHE A 249 -23.86 6.19 -4.38
C PHE A 249 -24.83 7.26 -4.90
N GLN A 250 -24.48 7.95 -5.98
CA GLN A 250 -25.38 8.93 -6.61
C GLN A 250 -26.67 8.31 -7.13
N TYR A 251 -26.62 7.08 -7.67
CA TYR A 251 -27.82 6.35 -8.07
C TYR A 251 -28.72 6.07 -6.86
N THR A 252 -28.17 5.50 -5.79
CA THR A 252 -28.94 5.19 -4.57
C THR A 252 -29.51 6.44 -3.90
N ASP A 253 -28.78 7.55 -3.88
CA ASP A 253 -29.24 8.81 -3.29
C ASP A 253 -30.41 9.43 -4.08
N LYS A 254 -30.48 9.20 -5.39
CA LYS A 254 -31.52 9.72 -6.27
C LYS A 254 -32.76 8.82 -6.35
N HIS A 255 -32.56 7.51 -6.41
CA HIS A 255 -33.63 6.54 -6.70
C HIS A 255 -34.16 5.82 -5.46
N GLY A 256 -33.40 5.76 -4.37
CA GLY A 256 -33.81 5.05 -3.14
C GLY A 256 -33.76 3.52 -3.22
N GLU A 257 -33.34 2.97 -4.35
CA GLU A 257 -33.01 1.55 -4.55
C GLU A 257 -31.57 1.25 -4.09
N VAL A 258 -31.20 -0.03 -4.00
CA VAL A 258 -29.84 -0.45 -3.67
C VAL A 258 -29.13 -1.11 -4.85
N CYS A 259 -27.81 -0.91 -4.93
CA CYS A 259 -26.96 -1.45 -6.00
C CYS A 259 -26.35 -2.81 -5.59
N PRO A 260 -26.56 -3.89 -6.36
CA PRO A 260 -25.93 -5.19 -6.12
C PRO A 260 -24.40 -5.20 -6.27
N ALA A 261 -23.77 -6.33 -5.91
CA ALA A 261 -22.34 -6.53 -6.06
C ALA A 261 -21.90 -6.38 -7.54
N GLY A 262 -20.85 -5.59 -7.79
CA GLY A 262 -20.33 -5.35 -9.13
C GLY A 262 -21.20 -4.45 -10.02
N TRP A 263 -22.24 -3.80 -9.46
CA TRP A 263 -23.13 -2.91 -10.20
C TRP A 263 -22.36 -1.84 -10.99
N LYS A 264 -22.81 -1.61 -12.22
CA LYS A 264 -22.40 -0.52 -13.12
C LYS A 264 -23.64 0.17 -13.69
N PRO A 265 -23.54 1.43 -14.16
CA PRO A 265 -24.67 2.12 -14.78
C PRO A 265 -25.38 1.27 -15.84
N GLY A 266 -26.70 1.14 -15.73
CA GLY A 266 -27.53 0.30 -16.59
C GLY A 266 -27.75 -1.14 -16.09
N SER A 267 -27.10 -1.56 -15.00
CA SER A 267 -27.37 -2.86 -14.35
C SER A 267 -28.63 -2.81 -13.49
N GLU A 268 -29.23 -3.97 -13.26
CA GLU A 268 -30.40 -4.12 -12.39
C GLU A 268 -30.09 -3.74 -10.93
N THR A 269 -31.12 -3.19 -10.27
CA THR A 269 -31.13 -2.71 -8.88
C THR A 269 -32.18 -3.48 -8.06
N VAL A 270 -32.15 -3.32 -6.74
CA VAL A 270 -33.08 -3.97 -5.80
C VAL A 270 -33.84 -2.94 -4.97
#